data_AF-A0A6F8Y860-F1
#
_entry.id   AF-A0A6F8Y860-F1
#
_cell.length_a   1.000
_cell.length_b   1.000
_cell.length_c   1.000
_cell.angle_alpha   90.00
_cell.angle_beta   90.00
_cell.angle_gamma   90.00
#
_symmetry.space_group_name_H-M   'P 1'
#
loop_
_entity.id
_entity.type
_entity.pdbx_description
1 polymer ?
#
loop_
_entity_poly.entity_id
_entity_poly.type
_entity_poly.pdbx_seq_one_letter_code
_entity_poly.pdbx_strand_id
1 'polypeptide(L)'
;MAAEHRAGLHDAVPPRTGRPHPSAAGERRGQRPYEITDPGRSELAEWFATPISRTDRPRDELAIKLALALTTPGVDVRAVVQTQRTATMRALQEYTRLKSRETDVADLPWRLVLDAMIFQAEAEIRWLDHCEASVMRYPPATPNPSSAKPTLAATPSPVDTPDTEHSEVSSS
;
A
#
# COMPACT_ATOMS: atom_id res chain seq x y z
N MET A 1 17.78 -13.15 0.93
CA MET A 1 19.11 -13.13 0.28
C MET A 1 19.00 -13.95 -1.00
N ALA A 2 18.67 -13.29 -2.11
CA ALA A 2 18.83 -13.79 -3.48
C ALA A 2 18.80 -12.54 -4.37
N ALA A 3 19.92 -11.83 -4.34
CA ALA A 3 20.22 -10.79 -5.31
C ALA A 3 21.01 -11.45 -6.44
N GLU A 4 20.59 -11.14 -7.67
CA GLU A 4 21.42 -11.07 -8.88
C GLU A 4 21.88 -12.38 -9.52
N HIS A 5 21.04 -12.90 -10.42
CA HIS A 5 21.51 -13.55 -11.65
C HIS A 5 20.67 -13.11 -12.85
N ARG A 6 20.72 -11.81 -13.18
CA ARG A 6 19.87 -11.17 -14.20
C ARG A 6 20.40 -11.33 -15.63
N ALA A 7 21.49 -12.09 -15.84
CA ALA A 7 22.14 -12.29 -17.13
C ALA A 7 21.86 -13.73 -17.63
N GLY A 8 21.10 -13.87 -18.73
CA GLY A 8 20.91 -15.15 -19.42
C GLY A 8 19.47 -15.62 -19.66
N LEU A 9 18.46 -14.89 -19.15
CA LEU A 9 17.05 -15.32 -19.21
C LEU A 9 16.42 -15.23 -20.61
N HIS A 10 16.98 -14.39 -21.49
CA HIS A 10 16.50 -14.19 -22.85
C HIS A 10 17.69 -14.15 -23.81
N ASP A 11 17.58 -14.84 -24.94
CA ASP A 11 18.53 -14.70 -26.05
C ASP A 11 17.83 -14.06 -27.26
N ALA A 12 18.60 -13.31 -28.04
CA ALA A 12 18.10 -12.70 -29.27
C ALA A 12 18.07 -13.75 -30.38
N VAL A 13 16.89 -14.06 -30.91
CA VAL A 13 16.75 -15.00 -32.02
C VAL A 13 17.46 -14.44 -33.27
N PRO A 14 18.48 -15.12 -33.84
CA PRO A 14 19.07 -14.69 -35.11
C PRO A 14 18.04 -14.82 -36.24
N PRO A 15 18.06 -13.93 -37.25
CA PRO A 15 17.10 -14.01 -38.36
C PRO A 15 17.24 -15.36 -39.07
N ARG A 16 16.17 -16.17 -39.08
CA ARG A 16 16.17 -17.49 -39.72
C ARG A 16 16.40 -17.35 -41.23
N THR A 17 17.55 -17.78 -41.72
CA THR A 17 17.78 -18.04 -43.14
C THR A 17 17.07 -19.33 -43.55
N GLY A 18 15.82 -19.25 -44.00
CA GLY A 18 15.10 -20.42 -44.52
C GLY A 18 13.62 -20.21 -44.84
N ARG A 19 13.34 -20.08 -46.14
CA ARG A 19 12.08 -20.21 -46.92
C ARG A 19 10.83 -19.44 -46.43
N PRO A 20 10.19 -18.62 -47.30
CA PRO A 20 9.04 -17.80 -46.89
C PRO A 20 7.80 -18.65 -46.61
N HIS A 21 7.33 -18.61 -45.35
CA HIS A 21 5.92 -18.84 -45.03
C HIS A 21 5.13 -17.56 -45.40
N PRO A 22 3.96 -17.65 -46.03
CA PRO A 22 3.16 -16.48 -46.34
C PRO A 22 2.77 -15.75 -45.04
N SER A 23 3.31 -14.53 -44.92
CA SER A 23 3.13 -13.62 -43.80
C SER A 23 1.67 -13.23 -43.64
N ALA A 24 1.08 -13.50 -42.47
CA ALA A 24 -0.09 -12.78 -42.01
C ALA A 24 0.37 -11.44 -41.43
N ALA A 25 0.24 -10.42 -42.27
CA ALA A 25 0.27 -8.98 -42.05
C ALA A 25 0.38 -8.47 -40.60
N GLY A 26 1.40 -7.63 -40.36
CA GLY A 26 1.44 -6.70 -39.24
C GLY A 26 2.84 -6.41 -38.72
N GLU A 27 3.74 -5.90 -39.54
CA GLU A 27 5.05 -5.40 -39.11
C GLU A 27 4.87 -4.19 -38.17
N ARG A 28 4.73 -4.45 -36.87
CA ARG A 28 4.98 -3.45 -35.83
C ARG A 28 6.50 -3.24 -35.75
N ARG A 29 6.98 -2.16 -36.37
CA ARG A 29 8.38 -1.73 -36.36
C ARG A 29 9.04 -1.93 -34.99
N GLY A 30 10.13 -2.70 -34.97
CA GLY A 30 11.20 -2.59 -33.96
C GLY A 30 11.19 -3.57 -32.78
N GLN A 31 10.17 -4.42 -32.61
CA GLN A 31 10.22 -5.42 -31.54
C GLN A 31 11.07 -6.62 -31.97
N ARG A 32 12.23 -6.80 -31.33
CA ARG A 32 13.02 -8.03 -31.45
C ARG A 32 12.30 -9.15 -30.70
N PRO A 33 11.97 -10.28 -31.34
CA PRO A 33 11.39 -11.41 -30.64
C PRO A 33 12.43 -12.01 -29.69
N TYR A 34 12.01 -12.27 -28.45
CA TYR A 34 12.80 -12.96 -27.43
C TYR A 34 12.27 -14.38 -27.28
N GLU A 35 13.17 -15.34 -27.15
CA GLU A 35 12.83 -16.73 -26.83
C GLU A 35 13.48 -17.09 -25.48
N ILE A 36 12.74 -17.83 -24.64
CA ILE A 36 13.26 -18.30 -23.36
C ILE A 36 14.37 -19.33 -23.61
N THR A 37 15.48 -19.19 -22.89
CA THR A 37 16.62 -20.11 -22.99
C THR A 37 16.36 -21.39 -22.19
N ASP A 38 17.16 -22.44 -22.40
CA ASP A 38 17.07 -23.64 -21.55
C ASP A 38 17.33 -23.33 -20.05
N PRO A 39 18.39 -22.57 -19.68
CA PRO A 39 18.54 -22.10 -18.31
C PRO A 39 17.33 -21.31 -17.81
N GLY A 40 16.75 -20.44 -18.66
CA GLY A 40 15.55 -19.69 -18.34
C GLY A 40 14.32 -20.57 -18.08
N ARG A 41 14.17 -21.67 -18.83
CA ARG A 41 13.10 -22.66 -18.59
C ARG A 41 13.27 -23.35 -17.25
N SER A 42 14.50 -23.70 -16.87
CA SER A 42 14.80 -24.29 -15.56
C SER A 42 14.51 -23.33 -14.41
N GLU A 43 14.94 -22.07 -14.53
CA GLU A 43 14.65 -21.02 -13.53
C GLU A 43 13.15 -20.77 -13.39
N LEU A 44 12.42 -20.72 -14.52
CA LEU A 44 10.97 -20.56 -14.50
C LEU A 44 10.27 -21.75 -13.83
N ALA A 45 10.73 -22.98 -14.06
CA ALA A 45 10.19 -24.16 -13.41
C ALA A 45 10.43 -24.13 -11.89
N GLU A 46 11.63 -23.71 -11.46
CA GLU A 46 11.94 -23.53 -10.04
C GLU A 46 11.07 -22.43 -9.41
N TRP A 47 10.85 -21.31 -10.12
CA TRP A 47 9.99 -20.23 -9.67
C TRP A 47 8.54 -20.71 -9.44
N PHE A 48 7.97 -21.48 -10.39
CA PHE A 48 6.63 -22.05 -10.22
C PHE A 48 6.53 -23.04 -9.05
N ALA A 49 7.62 -23.76 -8.74
CA ALA A 49 7.67 -24.71 -7.64
C ALA A 49 7.93 -24.04 -6.27
N THR A 50 8.41 -22.81 -6.26
CA THR A 50 8.78 -22.09 -5.02
C THR A 50 7.55 -21.45 -4.38
N PRO A 51 7.18 -21.82 -3.15
CA PRO A 51 6.07 -21.19 -2.44
C PRO A 51 6.36 -19.72 -2.12
N ILE A 52 5.33 -18.86 -2.21
CA ILE A 52 5.42 -17.47 -1.75
C ILE A 52 5.27 -17.44 -0.23
N SER A 53 6.31 -16.97 0.49
CA SER A 53 6.26 -16.81 1.94
C SER A 53 5.32 -15.68 2.38
N ARG A 54 4.72 -15.81 3.56
CA ARG A 54 3.87 -14.75 4.14
C ARG A 54 4.66 -13.49 4.48
N THR A 55 5.94 -13.61 4.79
CA THR A 55 6.83 -12.47 5.10
C THR A 55 7.18 -11.64 3.88
N ASP A 56 7.08 -12.24 2.69
CA ASP A 56 7.39 -11.58 1.42
C ASP A 56 6.18 -10.84 0.85
N ARG A 57 5.00 -11.00 1.47
CA ARG A 57 3.80 -10.27 1.09
C ARG A 57 3.95 -8.79 1.49
N PRO A 58 3.58 -7.83 0.62
CA PRO A 58 3.59 -6.42 0.97
C PRO A 58 2.75 -6.16 2.24
N ARG A 59 3.16 -5.15 3.02
CA ARG A 59 2.46 -4.73 4.23
C ARG A 59 1.04 -4.29 3.90
N ASP A 60 0.12 -4.61 4.79
CA ASP A 60 -1.27 -4.17 4.69
C ASP A 60 -1.38 -2.70 5.12
N GLU A 61 -1.38 -1.80 4.13
CA GLU A 61 -1.47 -0.36 4.35
C GLU A 61 -2.78 0.06 5.01
N LEU A 62 -3.89 -0.64 4.72
CA LEU A 62 -5.19 -0.31 5.28
C LEU A 62 -5.27 -0.65 6.78
N ALA A 63 -4.71 -1.79 7.18
CA ALA A 63 -4.56 -2.15 8.59
C ALA A 63 -3.75 -1.10 9.36
N ILE A 64 -2.63 -0.65 8.79
CA ILE A 64 -1.80 0.41 9.38
C ILE A 64 -2.60 1.72 9.49
N LYS A 65 -3.31 2.10 8.42
CA LYS A 65 -4.13 3.31 8.38
C LYS A 65 -5.22 3.30 9.46
N LEU A 66 -5.93 2.19 9.67
CA LEU A 66 -6.95 2.11 10.72
C LEU A 66 -6.36 2.14 12.13
N ALA A 67 -5.23 1.48 12.35
CA ALA A 67 -4.52 1.54 13.64
C ALA A 67 -4.09 2.98 13.99
N LEU A 68 -3.60 3.74 13.00
CA LEU A 68 -3.27 5.15 13.17
C LEU A 68 -4.52 6.01 13.39
N ALA A 69 -5.60 5.78 12.64
CA ALA A 69 -6.86 6.50 12.82
C ALA A 69 -7.41 6.35 14.25
N LEU A 70 -7.28 5.16 14.86
CA LEU A 70 -7.71 4.90 16.24
C LEU A 70 -6.91 5.65 17.32
N THR A 71 -5.67 6.02 17.02
CA THR A 71 -4.76 6.67 17.97
C THR A 71 -4.59 8.16 17.71
N THR A 72 -5.14 8.68 16.61
CA THR A 72 -5.00 10.07 16.21
C THR A 72 -6.19 10.91 16.67
N PRO A 73 -6.00 11.90 17.56
CA PRO A 73 -7.09 12.78 18.00
C PRO A 73 -7.74 13.52 16.82
N GLY A 74 -9.06 13.61 16.83
CA GLY A 74 -9.84 14.33 15.81
C GLY A 74 -10.09 13.55 14.51
N VAL A 75 -9.57 12.33 14.36
CA VAL A 75 -9.89 11.47 13.21
C VAL A 75 -11.16 10.69 13.47
N ASP A 76 -12.16 10.83 12.60
CA ASP A 76 -13.35 10.00 12.61
C ASP A 76 -13.08 8.65 11.95
N VAL A 77 -12.77 7.64 12.77
CA VAL A 77 -12.52 6.27 12.31
C VAL A 77 -13.72 5.68 11.55
N ARG A 78 -14.96 6.03 11.93
CA ARG A 78 -16.16 5.56 11.22
C ARG A 78 -16.17 6.13 9.81
N ALA A 79 -15.92 7.42 9.64
CA ALA A 79 -15.82 8.03 8.32
C ALA A 79 -14.71 7.39 7.47
N VAL A 80 -13.56 7.04 8.06
CA VAL A 80 -12.48 6.33 7.36
C VAL A 80 -12.95 4.95 6.88
N VAL A 81 -13.58 4.16 7.75
CA VAL A 81 -14.12 2.83 7.41
C VAL A 81 -15.17 2.92 6.31
N GLN A 82 -16.10 3.87 6.40
CA GLN A 82 -17.16 4.03 5.39
C GLN A 82 -16.60 4.48 4.03
N THR A 83 -15.58 5.35 4.05
CA THR A 83 -14.87 5.79 2.84
C THR A 83 -14.20 4.60 2.16
N GLN A 84 -13.48 3.78 2.92
CA GLN A 84 -12.84 2.57 2.39
C GLN A 84 -13.88 1.60 1.85
N ARG A 85 -14.91 1.25 2.64
CA ARG A 85 -15.98 0.31 2.24
C ARG A 85 -16.62 0.71 0.91
N THR A 86 -16.88 1.99 0.73
CA THR A 86 -17.43 2.52 -0.54
C THR A 86 -16.48 2.29 -1.72
N ALA A 87 -15.18 2.53 -1.53
CA ALA A 87 -14.18 2.28 -2.56
C ALA A 87 -14.06 0.78 -2.89
N THR A 88 -14.02 -0.09 -1.88
CA THR A 88 -13.95 -1.55 -2.04
C THR A 88 -15.17 -2.10 -2.78
N MET A 89 -16.37 -1.61 -2.46
CA MET A 89 -17.61 -2.03 -3.12
C MET A 89 -17.61 -1.65 -4.61
N ARG A 90 -17.10 -0.46 -4.96
CA ARG A 90 -16.94 -0.05 -6.37
C ARG A 90 -15.96 -0.94 -7.11
N ALA A 91 -14.83 -1.29 -6.49
CA ALA A 91 -13.86 -2.20 -7.07
C ALA A 91 -14.46 -3.60 -7.30
N LEU A 92 -15.21 -4.13 -6.33
CA LEU A 92 -15.90 -5.41 -6.44
C LEU A 92 -16.89 -5.44 -7.62
N GLN A 93 -17.68 -4.37 -7.78
CA GLN A 93 -18.61 -4.22 -8.90
C GLN A 93 -17.86 -4.19 -10.24
N GLU A 94 -16.73 -3.48 -10.30
CA GLU A 94 -15.89 -3.42 -11.50
C GLU A 94 -15.34 -4.79 -11.88
N TYR A 95 -14.76 -5.52 -10.92
CA TYR A 95 -14.21 -6.85 -11.16
C TYR A 95 -15.29 -7.85 -11.59
N THR A 96 -16.47 -7.78 -10.98
CA THR A 96 -17.61 -8.64 -11.34
C THR A 96 -18.08 -8.36 -12.76
N ARG A 97 -18.17 -7.08 -13.15
CA ARG A 97 -18.52 -6.67 -14.51
C ARG A 97 -17.46 -7.09 -15.53
N LEU A 98 -16.19 -6.99 -15.18
CA LEU A 98 -15.11 -7.40 -16.07
C LEU A 98 -15.11 -8.93 -16.26
N LYS A 99 -15.31 -9.68 -15.18
CA LYS A 99 -15.44 -11.14 -15.21
C LYS A 99 -16.62 -11.62 -16.06
N SER A 100 -17.76 -10.91 -16.00
CA SER A 100 -18.97 -11.31 -16.74
C SER A 100 -18.88 -11.09 -18.25
N ARG A 101 -17.92 -10.31 -18.74
CA ARG A 101 -17.70 -10.09 -20.18
C ARG A 101 -16.91 -11.23 -20.82
N GLU A 102 -16.21 -11.99 -20.01
CA GLU A 102 -15.32 -13.03 -20.45
C GLU A 102 -16.09 -14.33 -20.63
N THR A 103 -16.10 -14.90 -21.83
CA THR A 103 -16.92 -16.08 -22.17
C THR A 103 -16.09 -17.29 -22.63
N ASP A 104 -14.87 -17.10 -23.12
CA ASP A 104 -14.03 -18.18 -23.66
C ASP A 104 -13.27 -18.96 -22.56
N VAL A 105 -12.90 -20.20 -22.86
CA VAL A 105 -12.00 -21.04 -22.05
C VAL A 105 -10.56 -20.52 -22.12
N ALA A 106 -10.15 -19.92 -23.23
CA ALA A 106 -8.82 -19.30 -23.38
C ALA A 106 -8.53 -18.23 -22.31
N ASP A 107 -9.59 -17.68 -21.73
CA ASP A 107 -9.54 -16.59 -20.77
C ASP A 107 -9.45 -17.04 -19.31
N LEU A 108 -9.37 -18.36 -19.06
CA LEU A 108 -9.34 -18.93 -17.71
C LEU A 108 -8.25 -18.32 -16.80
N PRO A 109 -6.98 -18.11 -17.25
CA PRO A 109 -5.96 -17.49 -16.39
C PRO A 109 -6.38 -16.10 -15.92
N TRP A 110 -6.99 -15.30 -16.81
CA TRP A 110 -7.47 -13.95 -16.48
C TRP A 110 -8.66 -14.01 -15.52
N ARG A 111 -9.60 -14.94 -15.74
CA ARG A 111 -10.72 -15.17 -14.82
C ARG A 111 -10.26 -15.51 -13.40
N LEU A 112 -9.23 -16.35 -13.24
CA LEU A 112 -8.68 -16.69 -11.93
C LEU A 112 -8.04 -15.49 -11.22
N VAL A 113 -7.42 -14.57 -11.97
CA VAL A 113 -6.92 -13.31 -11.43
C VAL A 113 -8.07 -12.44 -10.91
N LEU A 114 -9.17 -12.33 -11.68
CA LEU A 114 -10.36 -11.59 -11.26
C LEU A 114 -11.03 -12.23 -10.03
N ASP A 115 -11.09 -13.56 -9.96
CA ASP A 115 -11.60 -14.28 -8.80
C ASP A 115 -10.79 -13.97 -7.54
N ALA A 116 -9.46 -13.98 -7.65
CA ALA A 116 -8.59 -13.59 -6.54
C ALA A 116 -8.89 -12.15 -6.09
N MET A 117 -9.03 -11.20 -7.02
CA MET A 117 -9.34 -9.80 -6.72
C MET A 117 -10.72 -9.63 -6.04
N ILE A 118 -11.73 -10.37 -6.50
CA ILE A 118 -13.06 -10.41 -5.89
C ILE A 118 -12.98 -10.93 -4.45
N PHE A 119 -12.29 -12.06 -4.23
CA PHE A 119 -12.15 -12.62 -2.88
C PHE A 119 -11.37 -11.71 -1.94
N GLN A 120 -10.36 -10.97 -2.43
CA GLN A 120 -9.69 -9.96 -1.62
C GLN A 120 -10.63 -8.82 -1.24
N ALA A 121 -11.42 -8.29 -2.18
CA ALA A 121 -12.39 -7.23 -1.90
C ALA A 121 -13.47 -7.66 -0.89
N GLU A 122 -13.98 -8.89 -1.01
CA GLU A 122 -14.93 -9.46 -0.04
C GLU A 122 -14.30 -9.65 1.35
N ALA A 123 -13.05 -10.11 1.40
CA ALA A 123 -12.31 -10.25 2.66
C ALA A 123 -12.09 -8.89 3.33
N GLU A 124 -11.77 -7.86 2.55
CA GLU A 124 -11.62 -6.50 3.04
C GLU A 124 -12.94 -5.95 3.60
N ILE A 125 -14.07 -6.12 2.90
CA ILE A 125 -15.39 -5.70 3.41
C ILE A 125 -15.69 -6.40 4.74
N ARG A 126 -15.52 -7.72 4.82
CA ARG A 126 -15.76 -8.50 6.05
C ARG A 126 -14.86 -8.03 7.20
N TRP A 127 -13.60 -7.66 6.90
CA TRP A 127 -12.68 -7.14 7.89
C TRP A 127 -13.06 -5.72 8.36
N LEU A 128 -13.49 -4.84 7.44
CA LEU A 128 -14.00 -3.50 7.78
C LEU A 128 -15.24 -3.57 8.69
N ASP A 129 -16.16 -4.50 8.40
CA ASP A 129 -17.34 -4.75 9.24
C ASP A 129 -16.94 -5.20 10.66
N HIS A 130 -15.92 -6.06 10.75
CA HIS A 130 -15.34 -6.46 12.03
C HIS A 130 -14.69 -5.28 12.79
N CYS A 131 -13.98 -4.39 12.08
CA CYS A 131 -13.40 -3.19 12.67
C CYS A 131 -14.47 -2.25 13.22
N GLU A 132 -15.53 -1.98 12.46
CA GLU A 132 -16.64 -1.12 12.91
C GLU A 132 -17.33 -1.70 14.16
N ALA A 133 -17.59 -3.02 14.16
CA ALA A 133 -18.16 -3.70 15.32
C ALA A 133 -17.22 -3.66 16.54
N SER A 134 -15.90 -3.77 16.33
CA SER A 134 -14.91 -3.71 17.40
C SER A 134 -14.79 -2.31 18.01
N VAL A 135 -14.79 -1.26 17.20
CA VAL A 135 -14.77 0.14 17.68
C VAL A 135 -16.02 0.48 18.50
N MET A 136 -17.18 -0.05 18.11
CA MET A 136 -18.41 0.11 18.89
C MET A 136 -18.36 -0.59 20.26
N ARG A 137 -17.63 -1.71 20.37
CA ARG A 137 -17.45 -2.45 21.63
C ARG A 137 -16.39 -1.82 22.52
N TYR A 138 -15.35 -1.24 21.91
CA TYR A 138 -14.21 -0.65 22.60
C TYR A 138 -13.96 0.76 22.05
N PRO A 139 -14.78 1.75 22.45
CA PRO A 139 -14.58 3.12 22.01
C PRO A 139 -13.18 3.60 22.43
N PRO A 140 -12.44 4.30 21.54
CA PRO A 140 -11.12 4.82 21.87
C PRO A 140 -11.24 5.75 23.08
N ALA A 141 -10.28 5.66 24.00
CA ALA A 141 -10.27 6.49 25.18
C ALA A 141 -10.29 7.97 24.76
N THR A 142 -11.32 8.70 25.18
CA THR A 142 -11.30 10.16 25.07
C THR A 142 -10.12 10.66 25.91
N PRO A 143 -9.23 11.51 25.36
CA PRO A 143 -8.17 12.10 26.15
C PRO A 143 -8.83 12.91 27.27
N ASN A 144 -8.74 12.40 28.49
CA ASN A 144 -9.27 13.06 29.67
C ASN A 144 -8.48 14.36 29.87
N PRO A 145 -9.09 15.55 29.81
CA PRO A 145 -8.38 16.81 30.04
C PRO A 145 -7.80 16.89 31.47
N SER A 146 -8.22 16.01 32.38
CA SER A 146 -7.76 15.96 33.77
C SER A 146 -6.35 15.35 33.97
N SER A 147 -5.70 14.82 32.93
CA SER A 147 -4.29 14.40 33.02
C SER A 147 -3.29 15.50 32.65
N ALA A 148 -3.76 16.67 32.22
CA ALA A 148 -2.95 17.88 32.23
C ALA A 148 -2.72 18.28 33.70
N LYS A 149 -1.67 17.74 34.32
CA LYS A 149 -1.14 18.28 35.57
C LYS A 149 -1.02 19.80 35.41
N PRO A 150 -1.55 20.62 36.34
CA PRO A 150 -1.17 22.02 36.41
C PRO A 150 0.35 22.02 36.61
N THR A 151 1.11 22.41 35.59
CA THR A 151 2.49 22.84 35.80
C THR A 151 2.39 24.01 36.76
N LEU A 152 2.81 23.74 37.99
CA LEU A 152 2.86 24.67 39.11
C LEU A 152 3.37 26.02 38.60
N ALA A 153 2.57 27.05 38.85
CA ALA A 153 2.88 28.43 38.57
C ALA A 153 4.34 28.73 38.93
N ALA A 154 5.09 29.22 37.95
CA ALA A 154 6.36 29.87 38.20
C ALA A 154 6.11 31.01 39.20
N THR A 155 6.75 30.89 40.35
CA THR A 155 6.73 31.86 41.45
C THR A 155 7.26 33.20 40.94
N PRO A 156 6.60 34.35 41.22
CA PRO A 156 7.20 35.64 40.91
C PRO A 156 8.51 35.80 41.69
N SER A 157 9.60 36.09 40.98
CA SER A 157 10.91 36.39 41.57
C SER A 157 10.82 37.58 42.53
N PRO A 158 11.57 37.57 43.64
CA PRO A 158 11.57 38.70 44.57
C PRO A 158 12.23 39.90 43.91
N VAL A 159 11.59 41.05 44.10
CA VAL A 159 12.11 42.38 43.83
C VAL A 159 13.40 42.55 44.61
N ASP A 160 14.50 42.75 43.90
CA ASP A 160 15.75 43.24 44.47
C ASP A 160 15.77 44.75 44.24
N THR A 161 15.50 45.49 45.30
CA THR A 161 15.87 46.91 45.40
C THR A 161 16.91 47.00 46.49
N PRO A 162 18.06 47.62 46.20
CA PRO A 162 18.56 48.60 47.15
C PRO A 162 18.81 49.96 46.52
N ASP A 163 18.74 50.93 47.44
CA ASP A 163 18.77 52.37 47.33
C ASP A 163 19.89 53.00 46.50
N THR A 164 19.51 54.05 45.77
CA THR A 164 19.99 55.44 45.89
C THR A 164 21.46 55.64 46.33
N GLU A 165 22.34 56.21 45.47
CA GLU A 165 22.60 57.66 45.35
C GLU A 165 23.84 58.00 44.49
N HIS A 166 23.77 59.19 43.86
CA HIS A 166 24.85 60.07 43.34
C HIS A 166 25.66 59.76 42.06
N SER A 167 25.44 60.57 41.02
CA SER A 167 26.37 61.59 40.48
C SER A 167 26.08 61.79 38.97
N GLU A 168 25.31 62.79 38.56
CA GLU A 168 25.73 64.16 38.19
C GLU A 168 26.54 64.28 36.87
N VAL A 169 26.09 65.20 36.02
CA VAL A 169 26.78 65.91 34.91
C VAL A 169 27.06 65.18 33.58
N SER A 170 26.29 65.46 32.53
CA SER A 170 26.60 66.52 31.53
C SER A 170 25.90 66.27 30.19
N SER A 171 25.12 67.26 29.74
CA SER A 171 24.71 67.44 28.35
C SER A 171 25.92 67.69 27.45
N SER A 172 25.90 67.17 26.22
CA SER A 172 26.02 67.98 24.99
C SER A 172 25.70 67.17 23.74
#